data_AF-A0A1B8QMU6-F1
#
_entry.id   AF-A0A1B8QMU6-F1
#
_cell.length_a   1.000
_cell.length_b   1.000
_cell.length_c   1.000
_cell.angle_alpha   90.00
_cell.angle_beta   90.00
_cell.angle_gamma   90.00
#
_symmetry.space_group_name_H-M   'P 1'
#
loop_
_entity.id
_entity.type
_entity.pdbx_description
1 polymer ?
#
loop_
_entity_poly.entity_id
_entity_poly.type
_entity_poly.pdbx_seq_one_letter_code
_entity_poly.pdbx_strand_id
1 'polypeptide(L)'
;MSKTFLNKLKNHNNIKNVVVIDLRQYGDPIYAGMSEIELGKSIPKLLEQINGNGIGHFYYSANGKEGRSRRYHFALDMKNSGLK
;
A
#
# COMPACT_ATOMS: atom_id res chain seq x y z
N MET A 1 0.31 -3.38 9.18
CA MET A 1 1.67 -3.79 9.62
C MET A 1 2.06 -2.96 10.83
N SER A 2 2.38 -3.53 11.99
CA SER A 2 2.77 -2.73 13.16
C SER A 2 4.15 -2.09 12.97
N LYS A 3 4.38 -0.93 13.61
CA LYS A 3 5.67 -0.22 13.58
C LYS A 3 6.84 -1.11 13.99
N THR A 4 6.65 -1.90 15.05
CA THR A 4 7.67 -2.83 15.56
C THR A 4 8.04 -3.88 14.53
N PHE A 5 7.06 -4.45 13.83
CA PHE A 5 7.32 -5.46 12.82
C PHE A 5 7.98 -4.86 11.56
N LEU A 6 7.53 -3.68 11.11
CA LEU A 6 8.20 -2.97 10.02
C LEU A 6 9.66 -2.66 10.35
N ASN A 7 9.94 -2.23 11.58
CA ASN A 7 11.31 -1.99 12.04
C ASN A 7 12.14 -3.28 12.06
N LYS A 8 11.57 -4.42 12.48
CA LYS A 8 12.26 -5.71 12.40
C LYS A 8 12.64 -6.05 10.96
N LEU A 9 11.73 -5.86 10.00
CA LEU A 9 12.03 -6.11 8.58
C LEU A 9 13.14 -5.20 8.05
N LYS A 10 13.06 -3.89 8.34
CA LYS A 10 14.05 -2.91 7.88
C LYS A 10 15.45 -3.12 8.45
N ASN A 11 15.55 -3.68 9.65
CA ASN A 11 16.82 -3.89 10.35
C ASN A 11 17.30 -5.35 10.33
N HIS A 12 16.62 -6.25 9.61
CA HIS A 12 17.06 -7.64 9.57
C HIS A 12 18.23 -7.81 8.59
N ASN A 13 19.36 -8.31 9.08
CA ASN A 13 20.59 -8.47 8.28
C ASN A 13 20.46 -9.32 7.01
N ASN A 14 19.44 -10.16 6.90
CA ASN A 14 19.21 -11.04 5.75
C ASN A 14 18.18 -10.44 4.76
N ILE A 15 17.50 -9.37 5.13
CA ILE A 15 16.56 -8.65 4.26
C ILE A 15 17.31 -7.49 3.63
N LYS A 16 17.69 -7.67 2.36
CA LYS A 16 18.55 -6.72 1.64
C LYS A 16 17.80 -5.48 1.15
N ASN A 17 16.48 -5.58 0.97
CA ASN A 17 15.67 -4.50 0.46
C ASN A 17 14.27 -4.54 1.10
N VAL A 18 13.82 -3.40 1.62
CA VAL A 18 12.47 -3.20 2.13
C VAL A 18 11.89 -1.96 1.48
N VAL A 19 10.95 -2.18 0.56
CA VAL A 19 10.23 -1.11 -0.12
C VAL A 19 8.90 -0.91 0.59
N VAL A 20 8.63 0.31 1.06
CA VAL A 20 7.35 0.70 1.65
C VAL A 20 6.58 1.49 0.62
N ILE A 21 5.36 1.05 0.32
CA ILE A 21 4.48 1.70 -0.64
C ILE A 21 3.16 2.00 0.07
N ASP A 22 3.00 3.26 0.45
CA ASP A 22 1.76 3.76 1.02
C ASP A 22 0.92 4.41 -0.09
N LEU A 23 -0.40 4.23 -0.03
CA LEU A 23 -1.35 4.77 -1.01
C LEU A 23 -2.13 5.98 -0.45
N ARG A 24 -1.58 6.66 0.55
CA ARG A 24 -2.22 7.79 1.25
C ARG A 24 -2.58 8.93 0.30
N GLN A 25 -1.75 9.18 -0.71
CA GLN A 25 -1.99 10.15 -1.79
C GLN A 25 -3.24 9.82 -2.63
N TYR A 26 -3.71 8.57 -2.60
CA TYR A 26 -4.94 8.12 -3.25
C TYR A 26 -6.10 7.94 -2.27
N GLY A 27 -5.90 8.31 -1.01
CA GLY A 27 -6.91 8.24 0.05
C GLY A 27 -6.93 6.93 0.84
N ASP A 28 -5.95 6.03 0.68
CA ASP A 28 -5.86 4.83 1.52
C ASP A 28 -5.57 5.23 2.96
N PRO A 29 -6.46 4.91 3.92
CA PRO A 29 -6.15 5.19 5.30
C PRO A 29 -5.07 4.25 5.85
N ILE A 30 -4.88 3.05 5.29
CA ILE A 30 -3.89 2.06 5.73
C ILE A 30 -2.49 2.44 5.22
N TYR A 31 -1.50 2.35 6.11
CA TYR A 31 -0.10 2.58 5.78
C TYR A 31 0.83 1.68 6.61
N ALA A 32 2.08 1.51 6.15
CA ALA A 32 3.04 0.65 6.83
C ALA A 32 3.50 1.25 8.16
N GLY A 33 3.46 0.46 9.23
CA GLY A 33 3.84 0.89 10.57
C GLY A 33 2.71 1.53 11.37
N MET A 34 1.50 1.57 10.81
CA MET A 34 0.27 2.00 11.48
C MET A 34 0.02 1.24 12.79
N SER A 35 -0.50 1.94 13.80
CA SER A 35 -0.97 1.34 15.06
C SER A 35 -2.32 0.63 14.91
N GLU A 36 -2.62 -0.32 15.80
CA GLU A 36 -3.92 -1.02 15.81
C GLU A 36 -5.10 -0.06 16.05
N ILE A 37 -4.88 1.00 16.83
CA ILE A 37 -5.90 2.03 17.10
C ILE A 37 -6.21 2.82 15.83
N GLU A 38 -5.20 3.21 15.06
CA GLU A 38 -5.40 3.89 13.78
C GLU A 38 -6.08 2.97 12.76
N LEU A 39 -5.71 1.68 12.74
CA LEU A 39 -6.35 0.68 11.91
C LEU A 39 -7.84 0.56 12.25
N GLY A 40 -8.18 0.44 13.53
CA GLY A 40 -9.57 0.41 13.98
C GLY A 40 -10.37 1.63 13.56
N LYS A 41 -9.79 2.83 13.67
CA LYS A 41 -10.40 4.09 13.22
C LYS A 41 -10.57 4.18 11.70
N SER A 42 -9.76 3.44 10.93
CA SER A 42 -9.84 3.44 9.46
C SER A 42 -10.96 2.57 8.89
N ILE A 43 -11.53 1.65 9.69
CA ILE A 43 -12.53 0.67 9.22
C ILE A 43 -13.70 1.30 8.46
N PRO A 44 -14.37 2.37 8.97
CA PRO A 44 -15.48 2.96 8.24
C PRO A 44 -15.07 3.50 6.87
N LYS A 45 -13.89 4.10 6.75
CA LYS A 45 -13.38 4.63 5.49
C LYS A 45 -13.04 3.52 4.50
N LEU A 46 -12.53 2.39 4.99
CA LEU A 46 -12.27 1.21 4.16
C LEU A 46 -13.57 0.64 3.59
N LEU A 47 -14.62 0.54 4.39
CA LEU A 47 -15.93 0.06 3.94
C LEU A 47 -16.51 0.95 2.82
N GLU A 48 -16.35 2.27 2.93
CA GLU A 48 -16.73 3.22 1.86
C GLU A 48 -15.95 2.92 0.56
N GLN A 49 -14.67 2.60 0.67
CA GLN A 49 -13.79 2.38 -0.48
C GLN A 49 -14.01 1.04 -1.21
N ILE A 50 -14.58 0.02 -0.55
CA ILE A 50 -14.83 -1.31 -1.14
C ILE A 50 -15.70 -1.23 -2.40
N ASN A 51 -16.72 -0.38 -2.37
CA ASN A 51 -17.66 -0.25 -3.49
C ASN A 51 -17.17 0.75 -4.56
N GLY A 52 -16.02 1.38 -4.35
CA GLY A 52 -15.41 2.30 -5.29
C GLY A 52 -14.65 1.61 -6.41
N ASN A 53 -14.60 2.22 -7.60
CA ASN A 53 -13.74 1.74 -8.69
C ASN A 53 -12.31 2.25 -8.49
N GLY A 54 -11.52 1.52 -7.72
CA GLY A 54 -10.09 1.78 -7.55
C GLY A 54 -9.75 3.06 -6.79
N ILE A 55 -10.29 3.19 -5.58
CA ILE A 55 -10.14 4.37 -4.71
C ILE A 55 -9.42 3.95 -3.43
N GLY A 56 -8.55 4.82 -2.89
CA GLY A 56 -7.87 4.60 -1.63
C GLY A 56 -7.17 3.25 -1.57
N HIS A 57 -7.54 2.42 -0.60
CA HIS A 57 -6.96 1.10 -0.39
C HIS A 57 -7.02 0.21 -1.64
N PHE A 58 -8.04 0.41 -2.48
CA PHE A 58 -8.26 -0.36 -3.68
C PHE A 58 -7.68 0.30 -4.94
N TYR A 59 -6.81 1.32 -4.84
CA TYR A 59 -6.33 2.11 -5.99
C TYR A 59 -5.95 1.31 -7.26
N TYR A 60 -5.29 0.16 -7.11
CA TYR A 60 -4.88 -0.70 -8.23
C TYR A 60 -5.95 -1.68 -8.74
N SER A 61 -7.10 -1.78 -8.05
CA SER A 61 -8.26 -2.58 -8.48
C SER A 61 -9.08 -1.91 -9.58
N ALA A 62 -8.76 -0.65 -9.93
CA ALA A 62 -9.44 0.07 -11.00
C ALA A 62 -9.54 -0.77 -12.28
N ASN A 63 -10.71 -0.72 -12.90
CA ASN A 63 -10.98 -1.39 -14.17
C ASN A 63 -10.58 -0.54 -15.39
N GLY A 64 -10.53 -1.17 -16.56
CA GLY A 64 -10.33 -0.48 -17.83
C GLY A 64 -8.90 0.02 -18.07
N LYS A 65 -8.78 1.03 -18.94
CA LYS A 65 -7.48 1.58 -19.40
C LYS A 65 -6.69 2.20 -18.26
N GLU A 66 -7.36 2.95 -17.40
CA GLU A 66 -6.72 3.62 -16.26
C GLU A 66 -6.08 2.61 -15.30
N GLY A 67 -6.83 1.57 -14.88
CA GLY A 67 -6.30 0.54 -14.01
C GLY A 67 -5.11 -0.22 -14.59
N ARG A 68 -5.15 -0.52 -15.90
CA ARG A 68 -4.00 -1.10 -16.61
C ARG A 68 -2.78 -0.17 -16.56
N SER A 69 -2.98 1.13 -16.77
CA SER A 69 -1.89 2.13 -16.70
C SER A 69 -1.29 2.20 -15.30
N ARG A 70 -2.13 2.25 -14.25
CA ARG A 70 -1.69 2.29 -12.84
C ARG A 70 -0.82 1.07 -12.51
N ARG A 71 -1.28 -0.14 -12.86
CA ARG A 71 -0.53 -1.38 -12.64
C ARG A 71 0.77 -1.45 -13.44
N TYR A 72 0.76 -0.92 -14.67
CA TYR A 72 1.98 -0.83 -15.49
C TYR A 72 3.04 0.07 -14.85
N HIS A 73 2.67 1.29 -14.43
CA HIS A 73 3.59 2.19 -13.75
C HIS A 73 4.08 1.61 -12.43
N PHE A 74 3.19 0.98 -11.66
CA PHE A 74 3.56 0.29 -10.44
C PHE A 74 4.61 -0.81 -10.67
N ALA A 75 4.44 -1.65 -11.71
CA ALA A 75 5.41 -2.67 -12.04
C ALA A 75 6.79 -2.07 -12.42
N LEU A 76 6.80 -0.94 -13.12
CA LEU A 76 8.02 -0.22 -13.44
C LEU A 76 8.70 0.33 -12.17
N ASP A 77 7.93 0.94 -11.26
CA ASP A 77 8.43 1.45 -9.99
C ASP A 77 9.00 0.32 -9.11
N MET A 78 8.33 -0.83 -9.06
CA MET A 78 8.82 -2.02 -8.35
C MET A 78 10.16 -2.48 -8.91
N LYS A 79 10.28 -2.60 -10.23
CA LYS A 79 11.54 -2.97 -10.89
C LYS A 79 12.66 -1.96 -10.57
N ASN A 80 12.35 -0.67 -10.62
CA ASN A 80 13.30 0.40 -10.33
C ASN A 80 13.71 0.45 -8.84
N SER A 81 12.82 0.04 -7.94
CA SER A 81 13.12 -0.10 -6.51
C SER A 81 13.97 -1.34 -6.18
N GLY A 82 14.38 -2.10 -7.21
CA GLY A 82 15.27 -3.26 -7.06
C GLY A 82 14.54 -4.57 -6.72
N LEU A 83 13.22 -4.59 -6.86
CA LEU A 83 12.45 -5.84 -6.82
C LEU A 83 12.57 -6.52 -8.19
N LYS A 84 13.01 -7.77 -8.21
CA LYS A 84 13.27 -8.57 -9.42
C LYS A 84 12.31 -9.73 -9.51
#